data_AF-A0A958L6G9-F1
#
_entry.id   AF-A0A958L6G9-F1
#
_cell.length_a   1.000
_cell.length_b   1.000
_cell.length_c   1.000
_cell.angle_alpha   90.00
_cell.angle_beta   90.00
_cell.angle_gamma   90.00
#
_symmetry.space_group_name_H-M   'P 1'
#
loop_
_entity.id
_entity.type
_entity.pdbx_description
1 polymer ?
#
loop_
_entity_poly.entity_id
_entity_poly.type
_entity_poly.pdbx_seq_one_letter_code
_entity_poly.pdbx_strand_id
1 'polypeptide(L)'
;SETAGKHATGGAAMAIWLGLLIDGIPESLVIGMLQNSVVGMSIAFIAGVFLANLPEAMSSSVTMSRSGMKILKIMLMWGSICLLTGIGAYFGATLFPAEPHGAMFYIVLGIEGVAAGAMLTMIAETMLPEAYEQGGAIVGISTLFGFLAALIVKVLPL
;
A
#
# COMPACT_ATOMS: atom_id res chain seq x y z
N SER A 1 -5.56 -5.25 -32.14
CA SER A 1 -4.47 -4.74 -31.28
C SER A 1 -4.98 -3.92 -30.09
N GLU A 2 -6.18 -3.32 -30.11
CA GLU A 2 -6.76 -2.59 -28.94
C GLU A 2 -7.22 -3.47 -27.77
N THR A 3 -7.63 -4.72 -28.01
CA THR A 3 -8.14 -5.63 -26.97
C THR A 3 -7.04 -6.15 -26.04
N ALA A 4 -5.80 -6.28 -26.52
CA ALA A 4 -4.66 -6.69 -25.70
C ALA A 4 -4.23 -5.58 -24.72
N GLY A 5 -4.23 -4.32 -25.16
CA GLY A 5 -3.88 -3.17 -24.33
C GLY A 5 -4.85 -2.95 -23.16
N LYS A 6 -6.17 -3.09 -23.40
CA LYS A 6 -7.20 -2.97 -22.35
C LYS A 6 -7.12 -4.06 -21.28
N HIS A 7 -6.66 -5.27 -21.62
CA HIS A 7 -6.45 -6.34 -20.65
C HIS A 7 -5.17 -6.14 -19.83
N ALA A 8 -4.11 -5.60 -20.43
CA ALA A 8 -2.88 -5.26 -19.71
C ALA A 8 -3.11 -4.13 -18.68
N THR A 9 -3.78 -3.03 -19.05
CA THR A 9 -4.05 -1.91 -18.11
C THR A 9 -5.05 -2.29 -17.02
N GLY A 10 -6.08 -3.07 -17.34
CA GLY A 10 -7.02 -3.58 -16.34
C GLY A 10 -6.36 -4.56 -15.34
N GLY A 11 -5.41 -5.37 -15.84
CA GLY A 11 -4.60 -6.25 -15.01
C GLY A 11 -3.70 -5.46 -14.06
N ALA A 12 -3.10 -4.38 -14.54
CA ALA A 12 -2.23 -3.55 -13.72
C ALA A 12 -2.99 -2.88 -12.56
N ALA A 13 -4.15 -2.28 -12.82
CA ALA A 13 -4.98 -1.70 -11.77
C ALA A 13 -5.43 -2.73 -10.71
N MET A 14 -5.73 -3.95 -11.16
CA MET A 14 -6.09 -5.05 -10.26
C MET A 14 -4.91 -5.53 -9.43
N ALA A 15 -3.72 -5.59 -10.02
CA ALA A 15 -2.50 -5.87 -9.29
C ALA A 15 -2.30 -4.81 -8.20
N ILE A 16 -2.34 -3.50 -8.52
CA ILE A 16 -2.25 -2.40 -7.53
C ILE A 16 -3.21 -2.60 -6.35
N TRP A 17 -4.47 -2.93 -6.64
CA TRP A 17 -5.46 -3.23 -5.59
C TRP A 17 -5.07 -4.45 -4.74
N LEU A 18 -4.55 -5.51 -5.35
CA LEU A 18 -4.10 -6.71 -4.65
C LEU A 18 -2.86 -6.45 -3.79
N GLY A 19 -1.92 -5.62 -4.25
CA GLY A 19 -0.77 -5.20 -3.45
C GLY A 19 -1.20 -4.45 -2.20
N LEU A 20 -2.06 -3.44 -2.36
CA LEU A 20 -2.64 -2.69 -1.24
C LEU A 20 -3.47 -3.57 -0.30
N LEU A 21 -4.13 -4.61 -0.82
CA LEU A 21 -4.83 -5.59 0.02
C LEU A 21 -3.85 -6.41 0.88
N ILE A 22 -2.74 -6.86 0.29
CA ILE A 22 -1.73 -7.66 0.99
C ILE A 22 -0.98 -6.80 2.01
N ASP A 23 -0.63 -5.57 1.64
CA ASP A 23 0.09 -4.60 2.49
C ASP A 23 -0.79 -4.04 3.62
N GLY A 24 -2.10 -3.90 3.36
CA GLY A 24 -3.06 -3.44 4.36
C GLY A 24 -3.17 -4.34 5.59
N ILE A 25 -2.79 -5.62 5.50
CA ILE A 25 -2.80 -6.55 6.65
C ILE A 25 -1.74 -6.14 7.69
N PRO A 26 -0.43 -6.10 7.38
CA PRO A 26 0.57 -5.63 8.33
C PRO A 26 0.35 -4.17 8.74
N GLU A 27 0.04 -3.26 7.80
CA GLU A 27 -0.17 -1.84 8.14
C GLU A 27 -1.28 -1.67 9.18
N SER A 28 -2.41 -2.35 8.98
CA SER A 28 -3.53 -2.25 9.92
C SER A 28 -3.18 -2.79 11.30
N LEU A 29 -2.44 -3.89 11.40
CA LEU A 29 -1.97 -4.42 12.69
C LEU A 29 -1.09 -3.41 13.43
N VAL A 30 -0.13 -2.80 12.73
CA VAL A 30 0.75 -1.75 13.30
C VAL A 30 -0.05 -0.54 13.76
N ILE A 31 -0.99 -0.06 12.95
CA ILE A 31 -1.89 1.05 13.32
C ILE A 31 -2.67 0.70 14.59
N GLY A 32 -3.18 -0.53 14.71
CA GLY A 32 -3.87 -1.01 15.89
C GLY A 32 -2.97 -1.05 17.14
N MET A 33 -1.75 -1.56 17.00
CA MET A 33 -0.76 -1.63 18.09
C MET A 33 -0.35 -0.25 18.60
N LEU A 34 -0.24 0.75 17.71
CA LEU A 34 0.12 2.12 18.06
C LEU A 34 -0.89 2.77 19.01
N GLN A 35 -2.15 2.32 19.04
CA GLN A 35 -3.16 2.78 20.00
C GLN A 35 -2.76 2.51 21.46
N ASN A 36 -2.01 1.44 21.71
CA ASN A 36 -1.57 1.05 23.05
C ASN A 36 -0.25 1.74 23.47
N SER A 37 0.38 2.51 22.58
CA SER A 37 1.71 3.08 22.82
C SER A 37 1.66 4.23 23.82
N VAL A 38 2.58 4.21 24.80
CA VAL A 38 2.70 5.23 25.87
C VAL A 38 3.07 6.60 25.31
N VAL A 39 3.74 6.64 24.15
CA VAL A 39 4.19 7.87 23.46
C VAL A 39 3.07 8.51 22.62
N GLY A 40 1.90 7.89 22.55
CA GLY A 40 0.78 8.33 21.71
C GLY A 40 0.88 7.83 20.27
N MET A 41 -0.22 8.02 19.53
CA MET A 41 -0.35 7.57 18.14
C MET A 41 0.65 8.31 17.24
N SER A 42 1.46 7.57 16.48
CA SER A 42 2.38 8.18 15.50
C SER A 42 1.61 8.78 14.33
N ILE A 43 1.21 10.04 14.48
CA ILE A 43 0.53 10.83 13.44
C ILE A 43 1.39 10.86 12.17
N ALA A 44 2.71 10.89 12.31
CA ALA A 44 3.64 10.82 11.19
C ALA A 44 3.52 9.50 10.41
N PHE A 45 3.39 8.36 11.10
CA PHE A 45 3.19 7.07 10.44
C PHE A 45 1.87 7.03 9.68
N ILE A 46 0.76 7.42 10.32
CA ILE A 46 -0.56 7.43 9.68
C ILE A 46 -0.60 8.38 8.48
N ALA A 47 0.00 9.57 8.62
CA ALA A 47 0.12 10.52 7.52
C ALA A 47 0.97 9.96 6.38
N GLY A 48 2.07 9.26 6.69
CA GLY A 48 2.92 8.60 5.70
C GLY A 48 2.18 7.52 4.91
N VAL A 49 1.50 6.61 5.61
CA VAL A 49 0.66 5.55 5.02
C VAL A 49 -0.43 6.17 4.13
N PHE A 50 -1.12 7.20 4.60
CA PHE A 50 -2.14 7.89 3.82
C PHE A 50 -1.57 8.52 2.54
N LEU A 51 -0.44 9.21 2.65
CA LEU A 51 0.21 9.86 1.51
C LEU A 51 0.73 8.86 0.47
N ALA A 52 1.12 7.65 0.88
CA ALA A 52 1.53 6.58 -0.02
C ALA A 52 0.33 5.93 -0.73
N ASN A 53 -0.70 5.55 0.05
CA ASN A 53 -1.83 4.78 -0.47
C ASN A 53 -2.81 5.62 -1.31
N LEU A 54 -2.91 6.94 -1.07
CA LEU A 54 -3.84 7.81 -1.77
C LEU A 54 -3.54 7.94 -3.29
N PRO A 55 -2.32 8.30 -3.73
CA PRO A 55 -1.98 8.36 -5.15
C PRO A 55 -2.19 7.02 -5.88
N GLU A 56 -1.83 5.91 -5.24
CA GLU A 56 -1.99 4.56 -5.80
C GLU A 56 -3.47 4.19 -5.99
N ALA A 57 -4.29 4.43 -4.97
CA ALA A 57 -5.72 4.17 -5.04
C ALA A 57 -6.41 5.04 -6.10
N MET A 58 -6.01 6.31 -6.23
CA MET A 58 -6.52 7.21 -7.28
C MET A 58 -6.12 6.72 -8.67
N SER A 59 -4.83 6.42 -8.89
CA SER A 59 -4.33 5.94 -10.18
C SER A 59 -5.02 4.64 -10.61
N SER A 60 -5.08 3.66 -9.70
CA SER A 60 -5.74 2.38 -9.94
C SER A 60 -7.24 2.54 -10.20
N SER A 61 -7.94 3.39 -9.45
CA SER A 61 -9.38 3.68 -9.68
C SER A 61 -9.64 4.27 -11.07
N VAL A 62 -8.79 5.19 -11.52
CA VAL A 62 -8.89 5.79 -12.86
C VAL A 62 -8.65 4.73 -13.92
N THR A 63 -7.65 3.87 -13.76
CA THR A 63 -7.35 2.77 -14.69
C THR A 63 -8.45 1.70 -14.71
N MET A 64 -9.04 1.36 -13.56
CA MET A 64 -10.22 0.48 -13.47
C MET A 64 -11.43 1.09 -14.18
N SER A 65 -11.67 2.39 -14.03
CA SER A 65 -12.76 3.07 -14.73
C SER A 65 -12.52 3.10 -16.24
N ARG A 66 -11.29 3.38 -16.69
CA ARG A 66 -10.91 3.40 -18.11
C ARG A 66 -10.96 2.03 -18.77
N SER A 67 -10.70 0.95 -18.01
CA SER A 67 -10.85 -0.43 -18.48
C SER A 67 -12.33 -0.88 -18.56
N GLY A 68 -13.28 -0.01 -18.23
CA GLY A 68 -14.72 -0.27 -18.37
C GLY A 68 -15.36 -0.90 -17.13
N MET A 69 -14.67 -0.90 -15.98
CA MET A 69 -15.25 -1.40 -14.73
C MET A 69 -16.32 -0.43 -14.20
N LYS A 70 -17.44 -0.99 -13.73
CA LYS A 70 -18.52 -0.20 -13.13
C LYS A 70 -18.03 0.49 -11.85
N ILE A 71 -18.33 1.78 -11.69
CA ILE A 71 -17.98 2.58 -10.51
C ILE A 71 -18.39 1.88 -9.20
N LEU A 72 -19.57 1.27 -9.15
CA LEU A 72 -20.03 0.54 -7.96
C LEU A 72 -19.08 -0.62 -7.57
N LYS A 73 -18.53 -1.33 -8.56
CA LYS A 73 -17.57 -2.41 -8.31
C LYS A 73 -16.25 -1.85 -7.77
N ILE A 74 -15.77 -0.73 -8.34
CA ILE A 74 -14.55 -0.04 -7.86
C ILE A 74 -14.74 0.41 -6.40
N MET A 75 -15.88 1.03 -6.08
CA MET A 75 -16.22 1.44 -4.71
C MET A 75 -16.30 0.25 -3.74
N LEU A 76 -16.90 -0.86 -4.14
CA LEU A 76 -16.95 -2.08 -3.32
C LEU A 76 -15.56 -2.68 -3.08
N MET A 77 -14.70 -2.66 -4.09
CA MET A 77 -13.32 -3.14 -3.98
C MET A 77 -12.53 -2.30 -2.99
N TRP A 78 -12.56 -0.96 -3.08
CA TRP A 78 -11.89 -0.11 -2.09
C TRP A 78 -12.53 -0.18 -0.71
N GLY A 79 -13.86 -0.27 -0.67
CA GLY A 79 -14.61 -0.49 0.57
C GLY A 79 -14.19 -1.76 1.30
N SER A 80 -13.88 -2.84 0.57
CA SER A 80 -13.38 -4.08 1.17
C SER A 80 -12.01 -3.93 1.81
N ILE A 81 -11.07 -3.19 1.20
CA ILE A 81 -9.76 -2.89 1.81
C ILE A 81 -9.95 -2.03 3.06
N CYS A 82 -10.80 -1.00 3.00
CA CYS A 82 -11.12 -0.15 4.15
C CYS A 82 -11.73 -0.95 5.31
N LEU A 83 -12.60 -1.92 5.01
CA LEU A 83 -13.20 -2.78 6.03
C LEU A 83 -12.15 -3.73 6.64
N LEU A 84 -11.33 -4.38 5.80
CA LEU A 84 -10.31 -5.33 6.23
C LEU A 84 -9.22 -4.64 7.07
N THR A 85 -8.78 -3.45 6.68
CA THR A 85 -7.84 -2.63 7.46
C THR A 85 -8.44 -2.21 8.80
N GLY A 86 -9.73 -1.84 8.85
CA GLY A 86 -10.42 -1.57 10.12
C GLY A 86 -10.45 -2.79 11.04
N ILE A 87 -10.74 -3.97 10.50
CA ILE A 87 -10.73 -5.24 11.25
C ILE A 87 -9.30 -5.57 11.73
N GLY A 88 -8.30 -5.42 10.86
CA GLY A 88 -6.90 -5.66 11.21
C GLY A 88 -6.42 -4.72 12.32
N ALA A 89 -6.80 -3.44 12.28
CA ALA A 89 -6.49 -2.48 13.33
C ALA A 89 -7.17 -2.82 14.66
N TYR A 90 -8.41 -3.30 14.63
CA TYR A 90 -9.09 -3.80 15.82
C TYR A 90 -8.34 -4.99 16.45
N PHE A 91 -7.90 -5.96 15.64
CA PHE A 91 -7.09 -7.08 16.12
C PHE A 91 -5.71 -6.64 16.60
N GLY A 92 -5.07 -5.70 15.90
CA GLY A 92 -3.81 -5.07 16.31
C GLY A 92 -3.92 -4.43 17.70
N ALA A 93 -5.00 -3.71 17.97
CA ALA A 93 -5.23 -3.04 19.25
C ALA A 93 -5.58 -4.00 20.40
N THR A 94 -6.21 -5.14 20.12
CA THR A 94 -6.74 -6.05 21.16
C THR A 94 -5.84 -7.25 21.44
N LEU A 95 -5.16 -7.78 20.42
CA LEU A 95 -4.33 -8.98 20.54
C LEU A 95 -2.86 -8.68 20.81
N PHE A 96 -2.38 -7.49 20.44
CA PHE A 96 -0.96 -7.15 20.52
C PHE A 96 -0.70 -6.01 21.51
N PRO A 97 0.24 -6.18 22.46
CA PRO A 97 0.73 -5.06 23.26
C PRO A 97 1.50 -4.09 22.36
N ALA A 98 1.57 -2.82 22.79
CA ALA A 98 2.28 -1.76 22.06
C ALA A 98 3.75 -2.12 21.75
N GLU A 99 4.38 -2.85 22.66
CA GLU A 99 5.73 -3.37 22.51
C GLU A 99 5.71 -4.91 22.60
N PRO A 100 5.52 -5.63 21.49
CA PRO A 100 5.65 -7.07 21.47
C PRO A 100 7.10 -7.46 21.76
N HIS A 101 7.31 -8.38 22.70
CA HIS A 101 8.61 -8.97 22.98
C HIS A 101 8.61 -10.48 22.66
N GLY A 102 9.78 -11.03 22.33
CA GLY A 102 9.95 -12.47 22.08
C GLY A 102 9.37 -12.92 20.74
N ALA A 103 8.72 -14.09 20.71
CA ALA A 103 8.26 -14.74 19.48
C ALA A 103 7.24 -13.90 18.67
N MET A 104 6.39 -13.12 19.35
CA MET A 104 5.37 -12.29 18.69
C MET A 104 5.99 -11.16 17.85
N PHE A 105 7.10 -10.58 18.30
CA PHE A 105 7.82 -9.55 17.53
C PHE A 105 8.33 -10.10 16.20
N TYR A 106 8.93 -11.29 16.21
CA TYR A 106 9.42 -11.93 15.00
C TYR A 106 8.31 -12.33 14.03
N ILE A 107 7.12 -12.68 14.54
CA ILE A 107 5.96 -12.99 13.69
C ILE A 107 5.48 -11.73 12.97
N VAL A 108 5.32 -10.60 13.68
CA VAL A 108 4.88 -9.34 13.08
C VAL A 108 5.88 -8.86 12.03
N LEU A 109 7.18 -8.86 12.36
CA LEU A 109 8.24 -8.54 11.39
C LEU A 109 8.27 -9.50 10.20
N GLY A 110 7.96 -10.77 10.41
CA GLY A 110 7.84 -11.76 9.34
C GLY A 110 6.70 -11.42 8.38
N ILE A 111 5.54 -11.03 8.91
CA ILE A 111 4.36 -10.62 8.11
C ILE A 111 4.68 -9.32 7.35
N GLU A 112 5.25 -8.31 8.00
CA GLU A 112 5.69 -7.07 7.36
C GLU A 112 6.73 -7.35 6.27
N GLY A 113 7.71 -8.20 6.53
CA GLY A 113 8.74 -8.56 5.56
C GLY A 113 8.18 -9.27 4.33
N VAL A 114 7.22 -10.17 4.51
CA VAL A 114 6.52 -10.84 3.40
C VAL A 114 5.68 -9.83 2.60
N ALA A 115 4.97 -8.92 3.25
CA ALA A 115 4.19 -7.89 2.56
C ALA A 115 5.08 -6.90 1.80
N ALA A 116 6.20 -6.46 2.40
CA ALA A 116 7.20 -5.64 1.72
C ALA A 116 7.74 -6.35 0.47
N GLY A 117 8.00 -7.66 0.54
CA GLY A 117 8.39 -8.47 -0.62
C GLY A 117 7.31 -8.57 -1.70
N ALA A 118 6.04 -8.70 -1.30
CA ALA A 118 4.91 -8.71 -2.22
C ALA A 118 4.75 -7.35 -2.94
N MET A 119 4.89 -6.24 -2.20
CA MET A 119 4.87 -4.88 -2.76
C MET A 119 6.05 -4.62 -3.70
N LEU A 120 7.25 -5.12 -3.37
CA LEU A 120 8.40 -5.06 -4.29
C LEU A 120 8.14 -5.83 -5.59
N THR A 121 7.57 -7.03 -5.49
CA THR A 121 7.23 -7.86 -6.66
C THR A 121 6.20 -7.15 -7.55
N MET A 122 5.17 -6.57 -6.93
CA MET A 122 4.16 -5.75 -7.58
C MET A 122 4.73 -4.54 -8.33
N ILE A 123 5.62 -3.80 -7.68
CA ILE A 123 6.29 -2.65 -8.29
C ILE A 123 7.10 -3.10 -9.50
N ALA A 124 7.87 -4.19 -9.36
CA ALA A 124 8.73 -4.71 -10.41
C ALA A 124 7.95 -5.24 -11.62
N GLU A 125 6.94 -6.07 -11.39
CA GLU A 125 6.21 -6.78 -12.46
C GLU A 125 5.11 -5.93 -13.10
N THR A 126 4.55 -4.97 -12.37
CA THR A 126 3.37 -4.25 -12.83
C THR A 126 3.58 -2.75 -12.89
N MET A 127 3.89 -2.09 -11.76
CA MET A 127 3.88 -0.63 -11.72
C MET A 127 5.00 -0.01 -12.56
N LEU A 128 6.21 -0.59 -12.53
CA LEU A 128 7.32 -0.08 -13.32
C LEU A 128 7.05 -0.22 -14.84
N PRO A 129 6.68 -1.41 -15.37
CA PRO A 129 6.31 -1.54 -16.77
C PRO A 129 5.22 -0.56 -17.22
N GLU A 130 4.12 -0.45 -16.46
CA GLU A 130 3.02 0.46 -16.78
C GLU A 130 3.47 1.93 -16.74
N ALA A 131 4.27 2.31 -15.74
CA ALA A 131 4.79 3.67 -15.64
C ALA A 131 5.70 4.00 -16.83
N TYR A 132 6.60 3.09 -17.23
CA TYR A 132 7.46 3.30 -18.40
C TYR A 132 6.68 3.39 -19.71
N GLU A 133 5.59 2.62 -19.87
CA GLU A 133 4.70 2.74 -21.03
C GLU A 133 4.02 4.11 -21.11
N GLN A 134 3.62 4.69 -19.98
CA GLN A 134 2.89 5.96 -19.93
C GLN A 134 3.81 7.20 -19.89
N GLY A 135 4.91 7.14 -19.16
CA GLY A 135 5.79 8.28 -18.86
C GLY A 135 7.16 8.22 -19.52
N GLY A 136 7.58 7.08 -20.07
CA GLY A 136 8.89 6.93 -20.71
C GLY A 136 10.06 7.22 -19.76
N ALA A 137 11.11 7.86 -20.26
CA ALA A 137 12.39 8.03 -19.55
C ALA A 137 12.30 8.87 -18.26
N ILE A 138 11.28 9.73 -18.11
CA ILE A 138 11.15 10.58 -16.91
C ILE A 138 10.83 9.77 -15.65
N VAL A 139 10.23 8.59 -15.82
CA VAL A 139 9.81 7.70 -14.73
C VAL A 139 10.98 7.32 -13.83
N GLY A 140 12.13 6.96 -14.40
CA GLY A 140 13.31 6.58 -13.62
C GLY A 140 13.82 7.72 -12.72
N ILE A 141 13.84 8.94 -13.24
CA ILE A 141 14.25 10.14 -12.49
C ILE A 141 13.23 10.46 -11.40
N SER A 142 11.93 10.39 -11.72
CA SER A 142 10.85 10.58 -10.74
C SER A 142 10.89 9.56 -9.61
N THR A 143 11.12 8.28 -9.92
CA THR A 143 11.26 7.21 -8.91
C THR A 143 12.46 7.46 -7.99
N LEU A 144 13.60 7.89 -8.54
CA LEU A 144 14.78 8.27 -7.74
C LEU A 144 14.45 9.42 -6.78
N PHE A 145 13.80 10.49 -7.26
CA PHE A 145 13.43 11.62 -6.41
C PHE A 145 12.42 11.23 -5.32
N GLY A 146 11.42 10.42 -5.65
CA GLY A 146 10.45 9.91 -4.68
C GLY A 146 11.13 9.09 -3.57
N PHE A 147 12.05 8.20 -3.95
CA PHE A 147 12.81 7.39 -2.98
C PHE A 147 13.72 8.26 -2.10
N LEU A 148 14.44 9.23 -2.68
CA LEU A 148 15.26 10.17 -1.91
C LEU A 148 14.43 11.04 -0.96
N ALA A 149 13.26 11.52 -1.39
CA ALA A 149 12.34 12.26 -0.55
C ALA A 149 11.88 11.43 0.66
N ALA A 150 11.50 10.16 0.44
CA ALA A 150 11.13 9.24 1.52
C ALA A 150 12.28 9.01 2.52
N LEU A 151 13.53 8.85 2.03
CA LEU A 151 14.71 8.74 2.89
C LEU A 151 14.97 10.01 3.70
N ILE A 152 14.81 11.20 3.11
CA ILE A 152 14.98 12.47 3.81
C ILE A 152 13.97 12.58 4.96
N VAL A 153 12.70 12.25 4.71
CA VAL A 153 11.66 12.25 5.76
C VAL A 153 12.01 11.27 6.87
N LYS A 154 12.55 10.09 6.55
CA LYS A 154 12.96 9.09 7.54
C LYS A 154 14.17 9.51 8.37
N VAL A 155 15.12 10.21 7.76
CA VAL A 155 16.36 10.64 8.42
C VAL A 155 16.16 11.92 9.23
N LEU A 156 15.16 12.74 8.89
CA LEU A 156 14.82 13.92 9.68
C LEU A 156 14.30 13.49 11.06
N PRO A 157 14.89 13.98 12.16
CA PRO A 157 14.33 13.81 13.49
C PRO A 157 13.13 14.77 13.62
N LEU A 158 11.94 14.31 13.24
CA LEU A 158 10.65 14.98 13.50
C LEU A 158 9.96 14.34 14.71
#